data_AF-A0A377WJS6-F1
#
_entry.id   AF-A0A377WJS6-F1
#
_cell.length_a   1.000
_cell.length_b   1.000
_cell.length_c   1.000
_cell.angle_alpha   90.00
_cell.angle_beta   90.00
_cell.angle_gamma   90.00
#
_symmetry.space_group_name_H-M   'P 1'
#
loop_
_entity.id
_entity.type
_entity.pdbx_description
1 polymer ?
#
loop_
_entity_poly.entity_id
_entity_poly.type
_entity_poly.pdbx_seq_one_letter_code
_entity_poly.pdbx_strand_id
1 'polypeptide(L)'
;MKIFRPLWRDGAFLVPQQFQQQARWDAHVADTVSRMALAHPWGVLRAEFDASALTLSRLNATRLIVRFADGTLIDTELADILPPVRDVSDVMQDSVEVLLALPLLSASGGNLDDGQESARPRRWRAEQVTVQELAGHERSELAVLRHALTLRLSTE
;
A
#
# COMPACT_ATOMS: atom_id res chain seq x y z
N MET A 1 10.47 10.53 -10.32
CA MET A 1 9.60 11.69 -9.98
C MET A 1 10.38 12.62 -9.05
N LYS A 2 10.23 13.95 -9.13
CA LYS A 2 10.86 14.87 -8.17
C LYS A 2 10.20 14.74 -6.78
N ILE A 3 11.00 14.93 -5.73
CA ILE A 3 10.55 15.06 -4.33
C ILE A 3 10.87 16.50 -3.89
N PHE A 4 9.88 17.20 -3.35
CA PHE A 4 10.01 18.61 -2.96
C PHE A 4 10.11 18.72 -1.44
N ARG A 5 11.33 18.73 -0.90
CA ARG A 5 11.55 18.83 0.55
C ARG A 5 10.95 20.15 1.08
N PRO A 6 10.01 20.09 2.03
CA PRO A 6 9.39 21.31 2.55
C PRO A 6 10.40 22.13 3.36
N LEU A 7 10.28 23.44 3.27
CA LEU A 7 10.97 24.38 4.15
C LEU A 7 9.97 24.90 5.20
N TRP A 8 10.28 24.69 6.47
CA TRP A 8 9.46 25.17 7.59
C TRP A 8 9.87 26.58 7.96
N ARG A 9 8.91 27.48 8.00
CA ARG A 9 9.11 28.89 8.34
C ARG A 9 8.02 29.33 9.29
N ASP A 10 8.39 30.22 10.21
CA ASP A 10 7.42 30.87 11.07
C ASP A 10 6.34 31.58 10.23
N GLY A 11 5.09 31.48 10.69
CA GLY A 11 3.90 32.01 10.00
C GLY A 11 3.49 31.30 8.70
N ALA A 12 4.15 30.22 8.28
CA ALA A 12 3.71 29.46 7.11
C ALA A 12 2.46 28.62 7.40
N PHE A 13 1.46 28.69 6.51
CA PHE A 13 0.29 27.81 6.59
C PHE A 13 0.67 26.35 6.32
N LEU A 14 0.06 25.44 7.08
CA LEU A 14 0.19 24.00 6.88
C LEU A 14 -0.65 23.55 5.69
N VAL A 15 -0.03 22.82 4.76
CA VAL A 15 -0.71 22.23 3.61
C VAL A 15 -0.37 20.74 3.49
N PRO A 16 -1.29 19.87 3.04
CA PRO A 16 -1.06 18.42 2.96
C PRO A 16 0.22 18.04 2.18
N GLN A 17 0.57 18.83 1.17
CA GLN A 17 1.75 18.61 0.33
C GLN A 17 3.05 18.65 1.13
N GLN A 18 3.15 19.46 2.19
CA GLN A 18 4.35 19.51 3.03
C GLN A 18 4.59 18.15 3.68
N PHE A 19 3.56 17.58 4.31
CA PHE A 19 3.62 16.27 4.96
C PHE A 19 3.84 15.13 3.96
N GLN A 20 3.12 15.16 2.82
CA GLN A 20 3.25 14.14 1.78
C GLN A 20 4.66 14.11 1.18
N GLN A 21 5.26 15.28 0.91
CA GLN A 21 6.61 15.33 0.35
C GLN A 21 7.68 14.98 1.37
N GLN A 22 7.51 15.35 2.64
CA GLN A 22 8.40 14.92 3.72
C GLN A 22 8.39 13.39 3.86
N ALA A 23 7.21 12.77 3.98
CA ALA A 23 7.09 11.31 4.09
C ALA A 23 7.71 10.58 2.89
N ARG A 24 7.56 11.13 1.67
CA ARG A 24 8.20 10.59 0.48
C ARG A 24 9.73 10.73 0.49
N TRP A 25 10.25 11.82 1.05
CA TRP A 25 11.68 11.98 1.23
C TRP A 25 12.23 10.94 2.21
N ASP A 26 11.56 10.75 3.34
CA ASP A 26 11.99 9.79 4.36
C ASP A 26 11.98 8.35 3.84
N ALA A 27 10.93 7.97 3.09
CA ALA A 27 10.88 6.68 2.39
C ALA A 27 12.01 6.50 1.36
N HIS A 28 12.35 7.56 0.62
CA HIS A 28 13.45 7.54 -0.34
C HIS A 28 14.83 7.40 0.34
N VAL A 29 15.04 8.05 1.49
CA VAL A 29 16.26 7.90 2.29
C VAL A 29 16.40 6.44 2.76
N ALA A 30 15.33 5.84 3.28
CA ALA A 30 15.34 4.43 3.72
C ALA A 30 15.65 3.45 2.57
N ASP A 31 15.07 3.67 1.38
CA ASP A 31 15.38 2.89 0.18
C ASP A 31 16.83 3.07 -0.27
N THR A 32 17.34 4.30 -0.24
CA THR A 32 18.74 4.60 -0.63
C THR A 32 19.73 3.89 0.28
N VAL A 33 19.53 3.92 1.60
CA VAL A 33 20.37 3.20 2.56
C VAL A 33 20.32 1.69 2.31
N SER A 34 19.13 1.13 2.05
CA SER A 34 18.98 -0.30 1.77
C SER A 34 19.75 -0.74 0.51
N ARG A 35 19.77 0.11 -0.53
CA ARG A 35 20.51 -0.13 -1.78
C ARG A 35 22.03 -0.07 -1.64
N MET A 36 22.55 0.53 -0.57
CA MET A 36 23.98 0.47 -0.29
C MET A 36 24.44 -0.94 0.07
N ALA A 37 23.55 -1.77 0.62
CA ALA A 37 23.86 -3.13 1.07
C ALA A 37 23.37 -4.22 0.10
N LEU A 38 22.30 -3.97 -0.66
CA LEU A 38 21.61 -4.98 -1.46
C LEU A 38 21.30 -4.47 -2.87
N ALA A 39 21.49 -5.31 -3.89
CA ALA A 39 21.13 -4.98 -5.27
C ALA A 39 19.61 -4.82 -5.46
N HIS A 40 18.82 -5.67 -4.80
CA HIS A 40 17.36 -5.70 -4.90
C HIS A 40 16.71 -5.74 -3.51
N PRO A 41 16.62 -4.59 -2.80
CA PRO A 41 16.04 -4.54 -1.46
C PRO A 41 14.51 -4.50 -1.51
N TRP A 42 13.90 -5.45 -2.21
CA TRP A 42 12.45 -5.60 -2.36
C TRP A 42 12.10 -7.08 -2.51
N GLY A 43 10.84 -7.43 -2.25
CA GLY A 43 10.38 -8.82 -2.28
C GLY A 43 9.39 -9.14 -1.15
N VAL A 44 9.18 -10.43 -0.93
CA VAL A 44 8.23 -10.96 0.06
C VAL A 44 8.96 -11.32 1.35
N LEU A 45 8.48 -10.80 2.48
CA LEU A 45 8.91 -11.23 3.81
C LEU A 45 7.95 -12.29 4.37
N ARG A 46 6.64 -12.10 4.14
CA ARG A 46 5.57 -13.05 4.49
C ARG A 46 4.48 -13.05 3.44
N ALA A 47 4.02 -14.24 3.05
CA ALA A 47 2.83 -14.43 2.24
C ALA A 47 2.11 -15.72 2.66
N GLU A 48 1.00 -15.56 3.37
CA GLU A 48 0.21 -16.65 3.93
C GLU A 48 -1.21 -16.59 3.37
N PHE A 49 -1.79 -17.76 3.09
CA PHE A 49 -3.09 -17.90 2.45
C PHE A 49 -3.94 -18.96 3.14
N ASP A 50 -5.26 -18.79 3.06
CA ASP A 50 -6.22 -19.80 3.51
C ASP A 50 -6.38 -20.90 2.45
N ALA A 51 -5.74 -22.05 2.70
CA ALA A 51 -5.83 -23.21 1.83
C ALA A 51 -7.23 -23.83 1.79
N SER A 52 -8.06 -23.65 2.83
CA SER A 52 -9.39 -24.25 2.88
C SER A 52 -10.36 -23.58 1.89
N ALA A 53 -10.22 -22.26 1.68
CA ALA A 53 -11.02 -21.50 0.73
C ALA A 53 -10.83 -21.94 -0.73
N LEU A 54 -9.71 -22.57 -1.07
CA LEU A 54 -9.45 -23.08 -2.42
C LEU A 54 -10.44 -24.17 -2.84
N THR A 55 -11.03 -24.90 -1.89
CA THR A 55 -12.10 -25.87 -2.16
C THR A 55 -13.35 -25.23 -2.78
N LEU A 56 -13.50 -23.91 -2.63
CA LEU A 56 -14.59 -23.09 -3.18
C LEU A 56 -14.08 -22.18 -4.31
N SER A 57 -12.95 -22.49 -4.93
CA SER A 57 -12.30 -21.68 -5.97
C SER A 57 -12.02 -20.23 -5.54
N ARG A 58 -11.67 -20.03 -4.26
CA ARG A 58 -11.34 -18.73 -3.69
C ARG A 58 -9.94 -18.73 -3.09
N LEU A 59 -9.15 -17.72 -3.43
CA LEU A 59 -7.86 -17.46 -2.80
C LEU A 59 -7.97 -16.24 -1.88
N ASN A 60 -7.79 -16.49 -0.57
CA ASN A 60 -7.75 -15.44 0.45
C ASN A 60 -6.34 -15.38 1.05
N ALA A 61 -5.75 -14.18 1.08
CA ALA A 61 -4.57 -13.94 1.90
C ALA A 61 -4.97 -13.84 3.37
N THR A 62 -4.14 -14.36 4.27
CA THR A 62 -4.29 -14.22 5.73
C THR A 62 -3.24 -13.31 6.32
N ARG A 63 -2.06 -13.20 5.69
CA ARG A 63 -0.99 -12.28 6.09
C ARG A 63 -0.08 -11.96 4.91
N LEU A 64 0.21 -10.67 4.70
CA LEU A 64 1.14 -10.20 3.69
C LEU A 64 2.08 -9.15 4.29
N ILE A 65 3.38 -9.41 4.18
CA ILE A 65 4.44 -8.42 4.43
C ILE A 65 5.33 -8.41 3.20
N VAL A 66 5.21 -7.35 2.39
CA VAL A 66 5.82 -7.28 1.05
C VAL A 66 6.39 -5.89 0.83
N ARG A 67 7.64 -5.81 0.37
CA ARG A 67 8.26 -4.56 -0.07
C ARG A 67 8.27 -4.51 -1.59
N PHE A 68 7.62 -3.51 -2.17
CA PHE A 68 7.62 -3.27 -3.62
C PHE A 68 8.94 -2.64 -4.08
N ALA A 69 9.25 -2.79 -5.37
CA ALA A 69 10.47 -2.27 -5.97
C ALA A 69 10.61 -0.73 -5.90
N ASP A 70 9.50 -0.01 -5.73
CA ASP A 70 9.47 1.43 -5.50
C ASP A 70 9.78 1.85 -4.05
N GLY A 71 10.08 0.88 -3.18
CA GLY A 71 10.42 1.08 -1.77
C GLY A 71 9.22 1.02 -0.83
N THR A 72 7.99 0.93 -1.34
CA THR A 72 6.78 0.88 -0.50
C THR A 72 6.70 -0.46 0.22
N LEU A 73 6.65 -0.40 1.55
CA LEU A 73 6.38 -1.54 2.40
C LEU A 73 4.88 -1.68 2.63
N ILE A 74 4.38 -2.88 2.41
CA ILE A 74 3.04 -3.34 2.79
C ILE A 74 3.18 -4.25 4.00
N ASP A 75 2.36 -4.01 5.01
CA ASP A 75 2.27 -4.85 6.21
C ASP A 75 0.82 -4.94 6.68
N THR A 76 0.18 -6.09 6.43
CA THR A 76 -1.24 -6.29 6.75
C THR A 76 -1.50 -6.59 8.22
N GLU A 77 -0.47 -6.75 9.05
CA GLU A 77 -0.65 -6.86 10.50
C GLU A 77 -0.59 -5.50 11.19
N LEU A 78 0.13 -4.54 10.60
CA LEU A 78 0.39 -3.24 11.24
C LEU A 78 -0.37 -2.07 10.62
N ALA A 79 -0.41 -1.96 9.29
CA ALA A 79 -0.79 -0.71 8.62
C ALA A 79 -1.73 -0.88 7.43
N ASP A 80 -1.74 -2.02 6.76
CA ASP A 80 -2.56 -2.28 5.58
C ASP A 80 -3.70 -3.26 5.87
N ILE A 81 -4.70 -3.27 4.98
CA ILE A 81 -5.77 -4.28 4.99
C ILE A 81 -5.43 -5.39 4.01
N LEU A 82 -5.92 -6.60 4.29
CA LEU A 82 -5.81 -7.71 3.34
C LEU A 82 -6.50 -7.35 2.02
N PRO A 83 -5.93 -7.76 0.86
CA PRO A 83 -6.59 -7.57 -0.42
C PRO A 83 -7.92 -8.34 -0.47
N PRO A 84 -8.87 -7.93 -1.32
CA PRO A 84 -10.10 -8.69 -1.55
C PRO A 84 -9.81 -10.12 -1.99
N VAL A 85 -10.76 -11.02 -1.72
CA VAL A 85 -10.72 -12.41 -2.20
C VAL A 85 -10.50 -12.45 -3.71
N ARG A 86 -9.60 -13.33 -4.16
CA ARG A 86 -9.45 -13.61 -5.57
C ARG A 86 -10.26 -14.83 -5.95
N ASP A 87 -11.25 -14.62 -6.82
CA ASP A 87 -11.93 -15.72 -7.50
C ASP A 87 -10.96 -16.37 -8.50
N VAL A 88 -10.84 -17.68 -8.43
CA VAL A 88 -10.01 -18.50 -9.33
C VAL A 88 -10.83 -19.57 -10.05
N SER A 89 -12.17 -19.46 -10.02
CA SER A 89 -13.06 -20.39 -10.73
C SER A 89 -12.88 -20.37 -12.24
N ASP A 90 -12.49 -19.22 -12.80
CA ASP A 90 -12.23 -19.04 -14.24
C ASP A 90 -10.84 -19.54 -14.69
N VAL A 91 -10.03 -20.08 -13.78
CA VAL A 91 -8.69 -20.60 -14.11
C VAL A 91 -8.81 -21.98 -14.76
N MET A 92 -8.55 -22.04 -16.07
CA MET A 92 -8.65 -23.26 -16.88
C MET A 92 -7.32 -24.06 -16.96
N GLN A 93 -6.26 -23.58 -16.34
CA GLN A 93 -4.91 -24.16 -16.38
C GLN A 93 -4.63 -24.97 -15.10
N ASP A 94 -3.77 -26.00 -15.21
CA ASP A 94 -3.36 -26.83 -14.05
C ASP A 94 -2.59 -26.03 -12.98
N SER A 95 -2.03 -24.88 -13.36
CA SER A 95 -1.36 -23.96 -12.45
C SER A 95 -1.52 -22.53 -12.95
N VAL A 96 -1.62 -21.58 -12.02
CA VAL A 96 -1.63 -20.15 -12.32
C VAL A 96 -0.75 -19.41 -11.33
N GLU A 97 -0.01 -18.42 -11.82
CA GLU A 97 0.77 -17.54 -10.97
C GLU A 97 -0.11 -16.39 -10.47
N VAL A 98 -0.05 -16.14 -9.16
CA VAL A 98 -0.77 -15.06 -8.50
C VAL A 98 0.21 -14.00 -8.04
N LEU A 99 -0.08 -12.76 -8.39
CA LEU A 99 0.70 -11.58 -8.09
C LEU A 99 -0.04 -10.70 -7.09
N LEU A 100 0.68 -10.16 -6.10
CA LEU A 100 0.18 -9.04 -5.32
C LEU A 100 0.38 -7.75 -6.12
N ALA A 101 -0.71 -7.10 -6.49
CA ALA A 101 -0.68 -5.87 -7.27
C ALA A 101 -0.95 -4.64 -6.39
N LEU A 102 -0.15 -3.60 -6.63
CA LEU A 102 -0.28 -2.28 -6.02
C LEU A 102 -0.31 -1.22 -7.14
N PRO A 103 -1.39 -0.41 -7.24
CA PRO A 103 -1.46 0.61 -8.29
C PRO A 103 -0.30 1.60 -8.23
N LEU A 104 0.19 2.03 -9.39
CA LEU A 104 1.32 2.95 -9.48
C LEU A 104 0.98 4.30 -8.85
N LEU A 105 1.95 4.88 -8.12
CA LEU A 105 1.83 6.23 -7.61
C LEU A 105 1.87 7.24 -8.75
N SER A 106 0.83 8.05 -8.87
CA SER A 106 0.74 9.14 -9.82
C SER A 106 1.42 10.42 -9.33
N ALA A 107 2.33 10.95 -10.15
CA ALA A 107 2.94 12.25 -9.91
C ALA A 107 1.98 13.43 -10.05
N SER A 108 0.96 13.28 -10.90
CA SER A 108 -0.05 14.32 -11.18
C SER A 108 -1.20 14.33 -10.16
N GLY A 109 -1.13 13.53 -9.09
CA GLY A 109 -2.22 13.37 -8.13
C GLY A 109 -3.28 12.36 -8.60
N GLY A 110 -4.46 12.41 -7.98
CA GLY A 110 -5.53 11.44 -8.20
C GLY A 110 -5.17 10.04 -7.69
N ASN A 111 -4.48 9.96 -6.56
CA ASN A 111 -4.03 8.69 -5.96
C ASN A 111 -5.02 8.10 -4.96
N LEU A 112 -5.99 8.90 -4.46
CA LEU A 112 -7.04 8.45 -3.56
C LEU A 112 -8.23 7.93 -4.36
N ASP A 113 -8.61 6.68 -4.11
CA ASP A 113 -9.87 6.08 -4.52
C ASP A 113 -11.00 6.71 -3.71
N ASP A 114 -11.73 7.62 -4.36
CA ASP A 114 -12.84 8.40 -3.82
C ASP A 114 -14.20 7.93 -4.38
N GLY A 115 -14.23 6.74 -5.00
CA GLY A 115 -15.41 6.18 -5.65
C GLY A 115 -15.76 6.84 -6.99
N GLN A 116 -15.01 7.84 -7.45
CA GLN A 116 -15.21 8.43 -8.77
C GLN A 116 -14.57 7.57 -9.86
N GLU A 117 -15.27 7.45 -10.99
CA GLU A 117 -14.78 6.70 -12.14
C GLU A 117 -13.39 7.19 -12.57
N SER A 118 -12.52 6.24 -12.89
CA SER A 118 -11.14 6.55 -13.27
C SER A 118 -10.65 5.56 -14.31
N ALA A 119 -9.93 6.06 -15.32
CA ALA A 119 -9.33 5.24 -16.36
C ALA A 119 -8.20 4.32 -15.86
N ARG A 120 -7.79 4.45 -14.59
CA ARG A 120 -6.76 3.63 -13.97
C ARG A 120 -7.07 3.37 -12.49
N PRO A 121 -6.59 2.27 -11.90
CA PRO A 121 -6.70 2.06 -10.47
C PRO A 121 -5.90 3.10 -9.69
N ARG A 122 -6.41 3.49 -8.52
CA ARG A 122 -5.78 4.49 -7.63
C ARG A 122 -5.12 3.78 -6.44
N ARG A 123 -3.97 4.29 -6.00
CA ARG A 123 -3.08 3.58 -5.05
C ARG A 123 -3.59 3.55 -3.61
N TRP A 124 -4.32 4.58 -3.20
CA TRP A 124 -4.69 4.81 -1.81
C TRP A 124 -6.20 4.70 -1.63
N ARG A 125 -6.61 4.24 -0.47
CA ARG A 125 -7.96 4.32 0.08
C ARG A 125 -7.89 5.04 1.42
N ALA A 126 -8.98 5.71 1.79
CA ALA A 126 -9.13 6.30 3.10
C ALA A 126 -10.07 5.42 3.94
N GLU A 127 -9.69 5.17 5.20
CA GLU A 127 -10.53 4.53 6.19
C GLU A 127 -10.63 5.45 7.41
N GLN A 128 -11.83 5.65 7.95
CA GLN A 128 -12.01 6.40 9.19
C GLN A 128 -11.76 5.46 10.37
N VAL A 129 -10.76 5.78 11.18
CA VAL A 129 -10.36 4.98 12.34
C VAL A 129 -10.25 5.87 13.56
N THR A 130 -10.80 5.42 14.68
CA THR A 130 -10.59 6.06 15.98
C THR A 130 -9.20 5.71 16.50
N VAL A 131 -8.31 6.70 16.52
CA VAL A 131 -6.90 6.53 16.94
C VAL A 131 -6.70 7.13 18.32
N GLN A 132 -5.95 6.41 19.16
CA GLN A 132 -5.52 6.86 20.48
C GLN A 132 -4.38 7.88 20.35
N GLU A 133 -4.55 9.04 20.96
CA GLU A 133 -3.46 9.98 21.17
C GLU A 133 -2.49 9.38 22.22
N LEU A 134 -1.19 9.34 21.91
CA LEU A 134 -0.22 8.52 22.64
C LEU A 134 0.39 9.23 23.85
N ALA A 135 0.31 10.56 23.95
CA ALA A 135 0.81 11.31 25.10
C ALA A 135 -0.20 11.31 26.27
N GLY A 136 -1.49 11.25 25.97
CA GLY A 136 -2.60 11.35 26.92
C GLY A 136 -3.59 10.21 26.76
N HIS A 137 -4.88 10.54 26.89
CA HIS A 137 -5.96 9.56 26.96
C HIS A 137 -7.05 9.81 25.90
N GLU A 138 -6.90 10.85 25.07
CA GLU A 138 -7.88 11.24 24.08
C GLU A 138 -7.91 10.30 22.88
N ARG A 139 -9.07 10.19 22.25
CA ARG A 139 -9.26 9.44 21.00
C ARG A 139 -9.94 10.34 19.99
N SER A 140 -9.54 10.21 18.73
CA SER A 140 -10.13 11.00 17.64
C SER A 140 -10.24 10.16 16.37
N GLU A 141 -11.27 10.43 15.58
CA GLU A 141 -11.41 9.84 14.25
C GLU A 141 -10.42 10.49 13.29
N LEU A 142 -9.60 9.65 12.63
CA LEU A 142 -8.65 10.06 11.61
C LEU A 142 -8.88 9.26 10.33
N ALA A 143 -8.73 9.94 9.19
CA ALA A 143 -8.63 9.28 7.91
C ALA A 143 -7.23 8.64 7.76
N VAL A 144 -7.14 7.33 7.92
CA VAL A 144 -5.89 6.59 7.72
C VAL A 144 -5.77 6.14 6.26
N LEU A 145 -4.54 6.11 5.76
CA LEU A 145 -4.22 5.63 4.41
C LEU A 145 -4.16 4.11 4.43
N ARG A 146 -4.87 3.47 3.50
CA ARG A 146 -4.72 2.05 3.15
C ARG A 146 -4.24 1.91 1.72
N HIS A 147 -3.36 0.96 1.43
CA HIS A 147 -3.03 0.64 0.05
C HIS A 147 -4.15 -0.17 -0.63
N ALA A 148 -4.49 0.19 -1.86
CA ALA A 148 -5.51 -0.48 -2.66
C ALA A 148 -4.96 -1.78 -3.28
N LEU A 149 -4.63 -2.75 -2.43
CA LEU A 149 -4.02 -4.02 -2.81
C LEU A 149 -5.04 -4.94 -3.48
N THR A 150 -4.58 -5.68 -4.49
CA THR A 150 -5.36 -6.74 -5.14
C THR A 150 -4.49 -7.95 -5.42
N LEU A 151 -5.07 -9.14 -5.39
CA LEU A 151 -4.46 -10.34 -5.94
C LEU A 151 -4.86 -10.46 -7.41
N ARG A 152 -3.88 -10.58 -8.31
CA ARG A 152 -4.08 -10.65 -9.77
C ARG A 152 -3.42 -11.91 -10.32
N LEU A 153 -3.91 -12.40 -11.45
CA LEU A 153 -3.27 -13.52 -12.15
C LEU A 153 -2.23 -12.96 -13.12
N SER A 154 -1.15 -13.69 -13.37
CA SER A 154 -0.11 -13.26 -14.32
C SER A 154 -0.60 -13.14 -15.77
N THR A 155 -1.78 -13.69 -16.08
CA THR A 155 -2.44 -13.64 -17.38
C THR A 155 -3.30 -12.40 -17.60
N GLU A 156 -3.47 -11.53 -16.59
CA GLU A 156 -4.21 -10.26 -16.70
C GLU A 156 -3.32 -9.05 -17.00
#